data_AF-A0A7C0X5P7-F1
#
_entry.id   AF-A0A7C0X5P7-F1
#
_cell.length_a   1.000
_cell.length_b   1.000
_cell.length_c   1.000
_cell.angle_alpha   90.00
_cell.angle_beta   90.00
_cell.angle_gamma   90.00
#
_symmetry.space_group_name_H-M   'P 1'
#
loop_
_entity.id
_entity.type
_entity.pdbx_description
1 polymer ?
#
loop_
_entity_poly.entity_id
_entity_poly.type
_entity_poly.pdbx_seq_one_letter_code
_entity_poly.pdbx_strand_id
1 'polypeptide(L)'
;MESIRDQLAQSDWYTPGWLHEVVSHIPISFEQACERWRSLYMSALRQAQKQDRVIRDASRPASDRAQAEQLRRNAEAQLRLLTESQNLIQSDFYSYRYFASEGFLPGYNFPRLPLSAYIPGRRFRRGKDEFLSRPRFLAISEFGPRSIIYHEGSRYIINQVILPARDTEELQTSAAKVCPSCGYLHPHADSQPRDLCERCGTQLQAPIRQLFRLENVVTKRRDQISCDEEERLRLGYEIKTVVRFAERGGQPSCRVAKVKRDGQEVALLYFGNAATLWRINLGWTRRRDRDQHGFILDIERGYWQRHQADLDDNGDPMTPRTTRVIPYVEDRKNCLIVEFSRHLDERVMATLQAAIKNAIQACYELETSELAAEPLPDRDNRRAILLYEAAEGGVGVLRRVVDDLGAVSRIARAALELCHFNPDTGEDLRRAPTAKENCEAACYDCLMSYTNQMDHQLLDRQLIKDLLMELSACNVETSPAPRPRAAHLQGLINLSGSQLERDWLQLLEDRNLRLPSHAQSLVEECRTRPDFLYKEQQVAVYVDGPPHDYPDRQERDRQQTNCMEDAGWTVIRFGHRDNWESIVEHYPSVFGDGS
;
A
#
# COMPACT_ATOMS: atom_id res chain seq x y z
N MET A 1 32.99 2.62 -2.27
CA MET A 1 32.11 1.66 -2.98
C MET A 1 32.76 0.30 -3.21
N GLU A 2 34.09 0.17 -3.27
CA GLU A 2 34.74 -1.15 -3.49
C GLU A 2 34.44 -2.17 -2.39
N SER A 3 34.40 -1.76 -1.12
CA SER A 3 34.13 -2.65 0.02
C SER A 3 32.72 -3.26 0.05
N ILE A 4 31.78 -2.73 -0.73
CA ILE A 4 30.39 -3.19 -0.81
C ILE A 4 29.99 -3.54 -2.25
N ARG A 5 30.95 -3.62 -3.18
CA ARG A 5 30.68 -3.79 -4.61
C ARG A 5 29.91 -5.09 -4.89
N ASP A 6 30.28 -6.18 -4.24
CA ASP A 6 29.62 -7.47 -4.42
C ASP A 6 28.17 -7.46 -3.89
N GLN A 7 27.93 -6.75 -2.78
CA GLN A 7 26.58 -6.55 -2.23
C GLN A 7 25.72 -5.67 -3.14
N LEU A 8 26.30 -4.62 -3.73
CA LEU A 8 25.63 -3.75 -4.69
C LEU A 8 25.29 -4.51 -5.98
N ALA A 9 26.21 -5.35 -6.48
CA ALA A 9 25.99 -6.16 -7.68
C ALA A 9 24.85 -7.20 -7.52
N GLN A 10 24.63 -7.69 -6.29
CA GLN A 10 23.54 -8.60 -5.94
C GLN A 10 22.25 -7.88 -5.52
N SER A 11 22.23 -6.54 -5.53
CA SER A 11 21.07 -5.78 -5.08
C SER A 11 20.16 -5.43 -6.26
N ASP A 12 18.87 -5.73 -6.12
CA ASP A 12 17.88 -5.50 -7.19
C ASP A 12 17.63 -4.01 -7.46
N TRP A 13 18.18 -3.09 -6.67
CA TRP A 13 17.93 -1.65 -6.76
C TRP A 13 19.12 -0.87 -7.32
N TYR A 14 20.35 -1.42 -7.29
CA TYR A 14 21.54 -0.70 -7.71
C TYR A 14 21.84 -0.96 -9.19
N THR A 15 22.12 0.11 -9.93
CA THR A 15 22.67 0.07 -11.28
C THR A 15 23.86 1.03 -11.34
N PRO A 16 24.78 0.88 -12.31
CA PRO A 16 25.87 1.85 -12.50
C PRO A 16 25.37 3.29 -12.72
N GLY A 17 24.15 3.47 -13.27
CA GLY A 17 23.50 4.78 -13.49
C GLY A 17 22.70 5.31 -12.29
N TRP A 18 22.40 4.47 -11.30
CA TRP A 18 21.48 4.78 -10.19
C TRP A 18 21.82 6.09 -9.45
N LEU A 19 23.10 6.37 -9.19
CA LEU A 19 23.49 7.59 -8.49
C LEU A 19 23.16 8.84 -9.32
N HIS A 20 23.40 8.78 -10.63
CA HIS A 20 23.09 9.89 -11.52
C HIS A 20 21.57 10.11 -11.59
N GLU A 21 20.80 9.03 -11.68
CA GLU A 21 19.33 9.06 -11.61
C GLU A 21 18.85 9.69 -10.30
N VAL A 22 19.31 9.22 -9.14
CA VAL A 22 18.88 9.78 -7.85
C VAL A 22 19.20 11.27 -7.74
N VAL A 23 20.40 11.68 -8.17
CA VAL A 23 20.82 13.09 -8.10
C VAL A 23 20.03 13.98 -9.05
N SER A 24 19.74 13.52 -10.28
CA SER A 24 18.94 14.28 -11.24
C SER A 24 17.49 14.48 -10.78
N HIS A 25 16.96 13.56 -9.96
CA HIS A 25 15.61 13.62 -9.42
C HIS A 25 15.48 14.39 -8.09
N ILE A 26 16.58 14.91 -7.51
CA ILE A 26 16.53 15.65 -6.24
C ILE A 26 15.55 16.84 -6.29
N PRO A 27 15.56 17.72 -7.33
CA PRO A 27 14.67 18.87 -7.36
C PRO A 27 13.19 18.48 -7.34
N ILE A 28 12.81 17.46 -8.12
CA ILE A 28 11.43 16.96 -8.20
C ILE A 28 11.01 16.32 -6.87
N SER A 29 11.89 15.48 -6.29
CA SER A 29 11.62 14.80 -5.03
C SER A 29 11.49 15.79 -3.86
N PHE A 30 12.27 16.88 -3.88
CA PHE A 30 12.18 17.95 -2.89
C PHE A 30 10.84 18.70 -2.97
N GLU A 31 10.41 19.05 -4.19
CA GLU A 31 9.11 19.69 -4.43
C GLU A 31 7.94 18.82 -3.97
N GLN A 32 7.98 17.52 -4.31
CA GLN A 32 6.97 16.55 -3.87
C GLN A 32 6.90 16.43 -2.34
N ALA A 33 8.06 16.42 -1.66
CA ALA A 33 8.11 16.38 -0.20
C ALA A 33 7.54 17.64 0.46
N CYS A 34 7.52 18.78 -0.22
CA CYS A 34 6.91 20.00 0.31
C CYS A 34 5.38 20.04 0.19
N GLU A 35 4.78 19.14 -0.60
CA GLU A 35 3.37 19.21 -0.97
C GLU A 35 2.43 19.02 0.23
N ARG A 36 2.77 18.15 1.20
CA ARG A 36 1.95 17.97 2.40
C ARG A 36 1.85 19.26 3.21
N TRP A 37 2.99 19.90 3.51
CA TRP A 37 3.01 21.16 4.24
C TRP A 37 2.27 22.27 3.47
N ARG A 38 2.48 22.37 2.15
CA ARG A 38 1.76 23.33 1.30
C ARG A 38 0.25 23.12 1.34
N SER A 39 -0.20 21.87 1.22
CA SER A 39 -1.62 21.51 1.29
C SER A 39 -2.24 21.88 2.64
N LEU A 40 -1.57 21.54 3.76
CA LEU A 40 -2.01 21.90 5.11
C LEU A 40 -2.07 23.42 5.30
N TYR A 41 -1.03 24.14 4.89
CA TYR A 41 -0.95 25.58 5.00
C TYR A 41 -2.04 26.27 4.16
N MET A 42 -2.18 25.88 2.90
CA MET A 42 -3.18 26.44 1.99
C MET A 42 -4.61 26.13 2.44
N SER A 43 -4.87 24.93 2.96
CA SER A 43 -6.18 24.55 3.51
C SER A 43 -6.54 25.41 4.72
N ALA A 44 -5.62 25.55 5.69
CA ALA A 44 -5.82 26.39 6.86
C ALA A 44 -6.00 27.87 6.48
N LEU A 45 -5.21 28.38 5.53
CA LEU A 45 -5.32 29.76 5.04
C LEU A 45 -6.68 30.03 4.37
N ARG A 46 -7.11 29.15 3.46
CA ARG A 46 -8.42 29.26 2.80
C ARG A 46 -9.56 29.16 3.81
N GLN A 47 -9.44 28.28 4.80
CA GLN A 47 -10.41 28.17 5.89
C GLN A 47 -10.52 29.49 6.66
N ALA A 48 -9.39 30.07 7.09
CA ALA A 48 -9.37 31.34 7.79
C ALA A 48 -10.03 32.47 6.97
N GLN A 49 -9.70 32.57 5.68
CA GLN A 49 -10.30 33.55 4.76
C GLN A 49 -11.81 33.35 4.55
N LYS A 50 -12.27 32.10 4.39
CA LYS A 50 -13.69 31.75 4.25
C LYS A 50 -14.46 32.16 5.51
N GLN A 51 -13.93 31.84 6.69
CA GLN A 51 -14.58 32.20 7.94
C GLN A 51 -14.59 33.71 8.18
N ASP A 52 -13.53 34.44 7.81
CA ASP A 52 -13.49 35.89 7.93
C ASP A 52 -14.61 36.59 7.12
N ARG A 53 -14.94 36.07 5.93
CA ARG A 53 -16.09 36.54 5.14
C ARG A 53 -17.42 36.32 5.88
N VAL A 54 -17.60 35.16 6.51
CA VAL A 54 -18.83 34.86 7.29
C VAL A 54 -18.94 35.76 8.53
N ILE A 55 -17.83 36.03 9.21
CA ILE A 55 -17.80 36.91 10.40
C ILE A 55 -18.22 38.34 10.03
N ARG A 56 -17.77 38.83 8.87
CA ARG A 56 -18.06 40.20 8.38
C ARG A 56 -19.43 40.34 7.72
N ASP A 57 -20.10 39.23 7.40
CA ASP A 57 -21.43 39.25 6.79
C ASP A 57 -22.51 39.59 7.85
N ALA A 58 -22.99 40.84 7.81
CA ALA A 58 -23.99 41.34 8.75
C ALA A 58 -25.36 40.66 8.62
N SER A 59 -25.62 39.94 7.51
CA SER A 59 -26.86 39.18 7.32
C SER A 59 -26.88 37.85 8.08
N ARG A 60 -25.73 37.41 8.61
CA ARG A 60 -25.59 36.11 9.27
C ARG A 60 -26.03 36.14 10.74
N PRO A 61 -26.70 35.07 11.22
CA PRO A 61 -27.02 34.90 12.63
C PRO A 61 -25.79 35.04 13.54
N ALA A 62 -26.02 35.45 14.79
CA ALA A 62 -24.94 35.57 15.78
C ALA A 62 -24.27 34.21 16.07
N SER A 63 -25.04 33.10 16.01
CA SER A 63 -24.53 31.74 16.15
C SER A 63 -23.52 31.37 15.06
N ASP A 64 -23.82 31.70 13.81
CA ASP A 64 -22.97 31.41 12.65
C ASP A 64 -21.66 32.20 12.74
N ARG A 65 -21.74 33.46 13.16
CA ARG A 65 -20.57 34.31 13.38
C ARG A 65 -19.68 33.80 14.51
N ALA A 66 -20.27 33.44 15.66
CA ALA A 66 -19.52 32.86 16.78
C ALA A 66 -18.83 31.52 16.40
N GLN A 67 -19.50 30.69 15.61
CA GLN A 67 -18.92 29.47 15.08
C GLN A 67 -17.77 29.76 14.09
N ALA A 68 -17.96 30.71 13.19
CA ALA A 68 -16.94 31.13 12.23
C ALA A 68 -15.69 31.69 12.95
N GLU A 69 -15.87 32.47 14.02
CA GLU A 69 -14.77 32.94 14.88
C GLU A 69 -13.97 31.79 15.51
N GLN A 70 -14.66 30.74 15.98
CA GLN A 70 -14.00 29.54 16.51
C GLN A 70 -13.22 28.81 15.42
N LEU A 71 -13.82 28.61 14.25
CA LEU A 71 -13.15 27.94 13.12
C LEU A 71 -11.96 28.76 12.59
N ARG A 72 -12.06 30.10 12.55
CA ARG A 72 -10.95 30.99 12.18
C ARG A 72 -9.80 30.87 13.16
N ARG A 73 -10.08 30.88 14.48
CA ARG A 73 -9.06 30.68 15.52
C ARG A 73 -8.32 29.35 15.38
N ASN A 74 -9.04 28.26 15.11
CA ASN A 74 -8.42 26.95 14.89
C ASN A 74 -7.51 26.95 13.64
N ALA A 75 -7.96 27.57 12.55
CA ALA A 75 -7.17 27.68 11.33
C ALA A 75 -5.91 28.54 11.55
N GLU A 76 -6.03 29.67 12.24
CA GLU A 76 -4.88 30.51 12.64
C GLU A 76 -3.90 29.76 13.55
N ALA A 77 -4.39 28.93 14.47
CA ALA A 77 -3.55 28.08 15.31
C ALA A 77 -2.77 27.04 14.48
N GLN A 78 -3.41 26.39 13.50
CA GLN A 78 -2.72 25.48 12.57
C GLN A 78 -1.64 26.21 11.77
N LEU A 79 -1.94 27.39 11.21
CA LEU A 79 -0.94 28.20 10.50
C LEU A 79 0.26 28.54 11.38
N ARG A 80 0.02 28.89 12.66
CA ARG A 80 1.09 29.11 13.63
C ARG A 80 1.92 27.84 13.84
N LEU A 81 1.30 26.70 14.11
CA LEU A 81 2.03 25.42 14.29
C LEU A 81 2.88 25.05 13.08
N LEU A 82 2.37 25.27 11.86
CA LEU A 82 3.07 25.00 10.61
C LEU A 82 4.25 25.95 10.35
N THR A 83 4.28 27.11 10.99
CA THR A 83 5.30 28.16 10.81
C THR A 83 6.12 28.42 12.08
N GLU A 84 5.86 27.70 13.17
CA GLU A 84 6.47 27.95 14.47
C GLU A 84 7.94 27.49 14.47
N SER A 85 8.84 28.45 14.66
CA SER A 85 10.29 28.22 14.69
C SER A 85 10.88 28.17 16.10
N GLN A 86 10.07 28.38 17.15
CA GLN A 86 10.57 28.57 18.53
C GLN A 86 10.59 27.28 19.38
N ASN A 87 9.85 26.22 18.99
CA ASN A 87 9.78 24.93 19.70
C ASN A 87 10.21 23.74 18.79
N LEU A 88 11.33 23.89 18.09
CA LEU A 88 11.80 22.99 17.02
C LEU A 88 11.99 21.52 17.42
N ILE A 89 12.35 21.22 18.67
CA ILE A 89 12.66 19.85 19.10
C ILE A 89 11.38 18.99 19.26
N GLN A 90 10.25 19.63 19.53
CA GLN A 90 8.96 18.96 19.74
C GLN A 90 8.01 19.08 18.53
N SER A 91 8.25 20.02 17.62
CA SER A 91 7.40 20.20 16.44
C SER A 91 7.66 19.13 15.38
N ASP A 92 6.59 18.48 14.93
CA ASP A 92 6.62 17.57 13.79
C ASP A 92 6.96 18.26 12.46
N PHE A 93 6.88 19.60 12.41
CA PHE A 93 7.21 20.41 11.24
C PHE A 93 8.63 21.02 11.28
N TYR A 94 9.46 20.61 12.24
CA TYR A 94 10.89 20.93 12.17
C TYR A 94 11.50 20.36 10.88
N SER A 95 12.19 21.19 10.08
CA SER A 95 12.61 20.85 8.71
C SER A 95 13.25 19.46 8.58
N TYR A 96 14.20 19.10 9.43
CA TYR A 96 14.83 17.77 9.36
C TYR A 96 13.86 16.62 9.68
N ARG A 97 13.03 16.77 10.72
CA ARG A 97 12.01 15.78 11.08
C ARG A 97 10.95 15.67 9.99
N TYR A 98 10.49 16.80 9.47
CA TYR A 98 9.51 16.88 8.39
C TYR A 98 10.03 16.17 7.14
N PHE A 99 11.20 16.56 6.61
CA PHE A 99 11.74 15.94 5.39
C PHE A 99 12.14 14.48 5.60
N ALA A 100 12.53 14.07 6.81
CA ALA A 100 12.70 12.66 7.14
C ALA A 100 11.36 11.91 7.09
N SER A 101 10.29 12.51 7.63
CA SER A 101 8.94 11.96 7.55
C SER A 101 8.42 11.92 6.12
N GLU A 102 8.64 12.94 5.29
CA GLU A 102 8.23 12.90 3.88
C GLU A 102 9.09 11.96 3.02
N GLY A 103 10.11 11.33 3.61
CA GLY A 103 10.97 10.37 2.95
C GLY A 103 12.06 10.97 2.05
N PHE A 104 12.19 12.30 2.04
CA PHE A 104 13.23 13.03 1.32
C PHE A 104 14.60 12.88 1.99
N LEU A 105 14.64 12.98 3.32
CA LEU A 105 15.85 12.70 4.11
C LEU A 105 15.80 11.29 4.71
N PRO A 106 16.96 10.69 5.02
CA PRO A 106 17.01 9.47 5.82
C PRO A 106 16.42 9.74 7.21
N GLY A 107 15.29 9.10 7.51
CA GLY A 107 14.67 9.13 8.83
C GLY A 107 14.97 7.86 9.61
N TYR A 108 15.97 7.89 10.48
CA TYR A 108 16.08 6.92 11.57
C TYR A 108 15.15 7.40 12.70
N ASN A 109 14.21 6.57 13.17
CA ASN A 109 13.23 6.84 14.25
C ASN A 109 12.04 7.77 13.99
N PHE A 110 11.75 8.20 12.75
CA PHE A 110 10.53 9.00 12.47
C PHE A 110 9.56 8.26 11.54
N PRO A 111 8.24 8.25 11.83
CA PRO A 111 7.24 7.71 10.92
C PRO A 111 7.35 8.40 9.57
N ARG A 112 7.54 7.66 8.47
CA ARG A 112 7.46 8.24 7.13
C ARG A 112 5.99 8.41 6.75
N LEU A 113 5.68 9.55 6.17
CA LEU A 113 4.41 9.96 5.63
C LEU A 113 3.23 9.81 6.63
N PRO A 114 3.34 10.31 7.87
CA PRO A 114 2.35 10.04 8.91
C PRO A 114 0.96 10.58 8.58
N LEU A 115 -0.05 9.95 9.18
CA LEU A 115 -1.38 10.56 9.34
C LEU A 115 -1.33 11.40 10.61
N SER A 116 -1.75 12.67 10.53
CA SER A 116 -1.74 13.57 11.69
C SER A 116 -3.15 13.95 12.14
N ALA A 117 -3.35 14.02 13.45
CA ALA A 117 -4.57 14.50 14.08
C ALA A 117 -4.34 15.85 14.77
N TYR A 118 -5.10 16.89 14.41
CA TYR A 118 -5.07 18.16 15.12
C TYR A 118 -5.84 18.05 16.44
N ILE A 119 -5.15 18.32 17.55
CA ILE A 119 -5.68 18.32 18.91
C ILE A 119 -5.73 19.76 19.41
N PRO A 120 -6.94 20.32 19.62
CA PRO A 120 -7.07 21.68 20.14
C PRO A 120 -6.66 21.74 21.62
N GLY A 121 -5.90 22.78 21.98
CA GLY A 121 -5.40 23.04 23.32
C GLY A 121 -6.49 23.40 24.33
N ARG A 122 -6.15 23.33 25.62
CA ARG A 122 -7.10 23.60 26.72
C ARG A 122 -7.26 25.10 26.92
N ARG A 123 -8.52 25.56 26.99
CA ARG A 123 -8.83 26.98 27.30
C ARG A 123 -8.44 27.43 28.73
N PHE A 124 -8.29 26.51 29.70
CA PHE A 124 -8.11 26.83 31.13
C PHE A 124 -6.85 26.27 31.81
N ARG A 125 -6.10 25.39 31.15
CA ARG A 125 -4.75 24.96 31.58
C ARG A 125 -3.79 25.30 30.44
N ARG A 126 -2.47 25.39 30.69
CA ARG A 126 -1.40 25.57 29.68
C ARG A 126 -1.33 24.40 28.66
N GLY A 127 -2.45 23.97 28.08
CA GLY A 127 -2.46 23.00 26.99
C GLY A 127 -2.23 23.76 25.69
N LYS A 128 -1.24 23.32 24.91
CA LYS A 128 -0.95 23.88 23.58
C LYS A 128 -1.78 23.14 22.53
N ASP A 129 -2.06 23.81 21.42
CA ASP A 129 -2.52 23.13 20.21
C ASP A 129 -1.39 22.23 19.70
N GLU A 130 -1.70 21.03 19.25
CA GLU A 130 -0.70 20.02 18.84
C GLU A 130 -1.19 19.20 17.63
N PHE A 131 -0.25 18.71 16.83
CA PHE A 131 -0.48 17.62 15.89
C PHE A 131 0.04 16.31 16.48
N LEU A 132 -0.84 15.33 16.63
CA LEU A 132 -0.47 13.97 17.00
C LEU A 132 -0.25 13.14 15.73
N SER A 133 0.99 12.72 15.48
CA SER A 133 1.34 11.91 14.31
C SER A 133 1.40 10.42 14.63
N ARG A 134 0.89 9.59 13.69
CA ARG A 134 0.93 8.12 13.76
C ARG A 134 1.34 7.53 12.41
N PRO A 135 2.03 6.36 12.38
CA PRO A 135 2.23 5.60 11.14
C PRO A 135 0.88 5.30 10.48
N ARG A 136 0.77 5.46 9.15
CA ARG A 136 -0.50 5.41 8.40
C ARG A 136 -1.34 4.18 8.71
N PHE A 137 -0.70 3.01 8.75
CA PHE A 137 -1.41 1.75 8.93
C PHE A 137 -1.97 1.55 10.33
N LEU A 138 -1.35 2.14 11.36
CA LEU A 138 -1.95 2.20 12.69
C LEU A 138 -3.03 3.28 12.73
N ALA A 139 -2.73 4.43 12.13
CA ALA A 139 -3.59 5.59 12.12
C ALA A 139 -4.94 5.34 11.46
N ILE A 140 -5.09 4.48 10.46
CA ILE A 140 -6.43 4.23 9.90
C ILE A 140 -7.40 3.59 10.92
N SER A 141 -6.86 2.86 11.91
CA SER A 141 -7.64 2.29 13.02
C SER A 141 -7.83 3.25 14.19
N GLU A 142 -6.82 4.06 14.52
CA GLU A 142 -6.89 5.04 15.61
C GLU A 142 -7.60 6.34 15.20
N PHE A 143 -7.36 6.76 13.96
CA PHE A 143 -7.79 8.03 13.37
C PHE A 143 -8.99 7.92 12.41
N GLY A 144 -9.70 6.80 12.46
CA GLY A 144 -10.90 6.59 11.64
C GLY A 144 -12.08 7.51 12.00
N PRO A 145 -13.13 7.51 11.18
CA PRO A 145 -14.31 8.37 11.40
C PRO A 145 -14.96 8.13 12.76
N ARG A 146 -15.04 9.17 13.60
CA ARG A 146 -15.65 9.14 14.94
C ARG A 146 -14.92 8.28 15.98
N SER A 147 -13.70 7.80 15.72
CA SER A 147 -12.91 7.16 16.80
C SER A 147 -12.55 8.14 17.91
N ILE A 148 -12.30 7.58 19.10
CA ILE A 148 -11.87 8.33 20.28
C ILE A 148 -10.36 8.18 20.46
N ILE A 149 -9.69 9.31 20.67
CA ILE A 149 -8.29 9.40 21.05
C ILE A 149 -8.20 9.86 22.51
N TYR A 150 -7.38 9.18 23.30
CA TYR A 150 -7.01 9.59 24.65
C TYR A 150 -5.68 10.34 24.61
N HIS A 151 -5.69 11.62 25.00
CA HIS A 151 -4.49 12.45 24.98
C HIS A 151 -4.46 13.39 26.19
N GLU A 152 -3.35 13.39 26.93
CA GLU A 152 -3.16 14.11 28.20
C GLU A 152 -4.29 13.90 29.25
N GLY A 153 -4.93 12.72 29.27
CA GLY A 153 -6.05 12.44 30.17
C GLY A 153 -7.36 13.12 29.78
N SER A 154 -7.47 13.65 28.55
CA SER A 154 -8.73 14.09 27.93
C SER A 154 -9.11 13.17 26.77
N ARG A 155 -10.41 13.14 26.46
CA ARG A 155 -10.97 12.36 25.37
C ARG A 155 -11.30 13.29 24.19
N TYR A 156 -10.89 12.88 23.01
CA TYR A 156 -11.11 13.61 21.76
C TYR A 156 -11.78 12.69 20.75
N ILE A 157 -12.83 13.17 20.08
CA ILE A 157 -13.49 12.45 18.99
C ILE A 157 -13.03 13.01 17.65
N ILE A 158 -12.78 12.14 16.69
CA ILE A 158 -12.48 12.54 15.32
C ILE A 158 -13.76 12.87 14.60
N ASN A 159 -14.03 14.17 14.47
CA ASN A 159 -15.27 14.65 13.88
C ASN A 159 -15.09 15.19 12.46
N GLN A 160 -13.86 15.44 12.02
CA GLN A 160 -13.58 16.10 10.75
C GLN A 160 -12.29 15.60 10.08
N VAL A 161 -12.24 15.65 8.76
CA VAL A 161 -11.02 15.54 7.94
C VAL A 161 -10.63 16.89 7.37
N ILE A 162 -9.33 17.11 7.22
CA ILE A 162 -8.83 18.27 6.47
C ILE A 162 -8.93 17.93 4.99
N LEU A 163 -9.88 18.57 4.31
CA LEU A 163 -10.00 18.43 2.87
C LEU A 163 -8.86 19.20 2.18
N PRO A 164 -8.18 18.59 1.18
CA PRO A 164 -7.16 19.28 0.42
C PRO A 164 -7.77 20.49 -0.31
N ALA A 165 -6.98 21.55 -0.42
CA ALA A 165 -7.39 22.81 -1.01
C ALA A 165 -7.61 22.64 -2.52
N ARG A 166 -8.85 22.78 -3.01
CA ARG A 166 -9.21 22.54 -4.42
C ARG A 166 -9.96 23.69 -5.07
N ASP A 167 -9.90 23.70 -6.40
CA ASP A 167 -10.63 24.65 -7.25
C ASP A 167 -11.99 24.08 -7.70
N THR A 168 -12.16 22.76 -7.68
CA THR A 168 -13.43 22.07 -7.96
C THR A 168 -14.16 21.71 -6.67
N GLU A 169 -15.50 21.76 -6.74
CA GLU A 169 -16.39 21.42 -5.62
C GLU A 169 -16.63 19.91 -5.44
N GLU A 170 -15.93 19.05 -6.20
CA GLU A 170 -16.07 17.60 -6.17
C GLU A 170 -14.96 16.93 -5.36
N LEU A 171 -15.36 15.94 -4.56
CA LEU A 171 -14.41 15.10 -3.84
C LEU A 171 -13.74 14.13 -4.82
N GLN A 172 -12.41 14.10 -4.80
CA GLN A 172 -11.63 13.16 -5.59
C GLN A 172 -11.61 11.88 -4.78
N THR A 173 -12.21 10.88 -5.36
CA THR A 173 -12.18 9.53 -4.85
C THR A 173 -11.58 8.63 -5.90
N SER A 174 -10.82 7.65 -5.44
CA SER A 174 -10.30 6.60 -6.29
C SER A 174 -11.28 5.43 -6.34
N ALA A 175 -11.02 4.50 -7.24
CA ALA A 175 -11.64 3.19 -7.25
C ALA A 175 -10.53 2.12 -7.33
N ALA A 176 -10.81 0.92 -6.84
CA ALA A 176 -9.92 -0.21 -7.02
C ALA A 176 -10.69 -1.54 -7.04
N LYS A 177 -10.21 -2.49 -7.83
CA LYS A 177 -10.62 -3.89 -7.76
C LYS A 177 -9.66 -4.64 -6.83
N VAL A 178 -10.19 -5.55 -6.02
CA VAL A 178 -9.41 -6.45 -5.17
C VAL A 178 -9.70 -7.87 -5.61
N CYS A 179 -8.66 -8.66 -5.86
CA CYS A 179 -8.87 -10.04 -6.27
C CYS A 179 -9.52 -10.85 -5.13
N PRO A 180 -10.68 -11.50 -5.36
CA PRO A 180 -11.37 -12.29 -4.34
C PRO A 180 -10.67 -13.61 -4.02
N SER A 181 -9.64 -13.98 -4.79
CA SER A 181 -8.90 -15.23 -4.60
C SER A 181 -7.56 -15.02 -3.90
N CYS A 182 -6.81 -13.98 -4.24
CA CYS A 182 -5.45 -13.79 -3.73
C CYS A 182 -5.21 -12.44 -3.04
N GLY A 183 -6.22 -11.57 -2.96
CA GLY A 183 -6.15 -10.28 -2.27
C GLY A 183 -5.31 -9.20 -2.97
N TYR A 184 -4.89 -9.45 -4.21
CA TYR A 184 -4.07 -8.52 -4.98
C TYR A 184 -4.86 -7.27 -5.36
N LEU A 185 -4.21 -6.11 -5.23
CA LEU A 185 -4.77 -4.79 -5.47
C LEU A 185 -4.60 -4.37 -6.93
N HIS A 186 -5.70 -3.91 -7.52
CA HIS A 186 -5.75 -3.29 -8.85
C HIS A 186 -6.38 -1.91 -8.73
N PRO A 187 -5.58 -0.83 -8.65
CA PRO A 187 -6.10 0.53 -8.79
C PRO A 187 -6.91 0.62 -10.09
N HIS A 188 -8.14 1.12 -10.00
CA HIS A 188 -9.07 1.13 -11.12
C HIS A 188 -9.17 2.54 -11.68
N ALA A 189 -8.77 2.68 -12.95
CA ALA A 189 -9.12 3.81 -13.78
C ALA A 189 -10.21 3.36 -14.76
N ASP A 190 -11.28 4.16 -14.93
CA ASP A 190 -12.38 3.80 -15.83
C ASP A 190 -11.93 3.67 -17.30
N SER A 191 -10.76 4.22 -17.66
CA SER A 191 -10.09 4.07 -18.95
C SER A 191 -9.36 2.73 -19.16
N GLN A 192 -9.16 1.92 -18.12
CA GLN A 192 -8.42 0.66 -18.18
C GLN A 192 -9.13 -0.46 -17.38
N PRO A 193 -10.29 -0.94 -17.84
CA PRO A 193 -10.98 -2.04 -17.17
C PRO A 193 -10.14 -3.31 -17.25
N ARG A 194 -9.69 -3.81 -16.09
CA ARG A 194 -9.05 -5.12 -15.95
C ARG A 194 -10.08 -6.12 -15.47
N ASP A 195 -10.27 -7.20 -16.23
CA ASP A 195 -11.23 -8.25 -15.88
C ASP A 195 -10.59 -9.45 -15.18
N LEU A 196 -9.28 -9.64 -15.35
CA LEU A 196 -8.51 -10.71 -14.73
C LEU A 196 -7.45 -10.15 -13.79
N CYS A 197 -7.17 -10.88 -12.71
CA CYS A 197 -6.10 -10.56 -11.78
C CYS A 197 -4.73 -10.82 -12.41
N GLU A 198 -3.89 -9.81 -12.53
CA GLU A 198 -2.50 -9.92 -13.00
C GLU A 198 -1.63 -10.92 -12.23
N ARG A 199 -1.98 -11.23 -10.98
CA ARG A 199 -1.20 -12.15 -10.16
C ARG A 199 -1.62 -13.61 -10.34
N CYS A 200 -2.92 -13.90 -10.29
CA CYS A 200 -3.43 -15.27 -10.25
C CYS A 200 -4.40 -15.63 -11.38
N GLY A 201 -4.70 -14.70 -12.29
CA GLY A 201 -5.62 -14.89 -13.41
C GLY A 201 -7.10 -15.01 -13.05
N THR A 202 -7.47 -14.94 -11.76
CA THR A 202 -8.88 -15.01 -11.34
C THR A 202 -9.66 -13.78 -11.81
N GLN A 203 -10.93 -13.98 -12.21
CA GLN A 203 -11.82 -12.88 -12.58
C GLN A 203 -12.01 -11.88 -11.43
N LEU A 204 -11.82 -10.60 -11.73
CA LEU A 204 -11.97 -9.51 -10.77
C LEU A 204 -13.44 -9.13 -10.62
N GLN A 205 -13.84 -8.86 -9.37
CA GLN A 205 -15.17 -8.37 -9.04
C GLN A 205 -15.33 -6.88 -9.38
N ALA A 206 -16.53 -6.35 -9.16
CA ALA A 206 -16.81 -4.92 -9.30
C ALA A 206 -15.84 -4.08 -8.44
N PRO A 207 -15.41 -2.89 -8.92
CA PRO A 207 -14.50 -2.05 -8.17
C PRO A 207 -15.17 -1.50 -6.91
N ILE A 208 -14.40 -1.44 -5.83
CA ILE A 208 -14.71 -0.63 -4.66
C ILE A 208 -14.55 0.83 -5.09
N ARG A 209 -15.67 1.56 -5.15
CA ARG A 209 -15.71 2.98 -5.51
C ARG A 209 -15.73 3.88 -4.28
N GLN A 210 -15.58 5.18 -4.50
CA GLN A 210 -15.59 6.19 -3.45
C GLN A 210 -14.46 6.01 -2.41
N LEU A 211 -13.31 5.47 -2.83
CA LEU A 211 -12.14 5.35 -1.97
C LEU A 211 -11.55 6.73 -1.73
N PHE A 212 -11.54 7.16 -0.46
CA PHE A 212 -11.06 8.45 -0.04
C PHE A 212 -9.73 8.30 0.71
N ARG A 213 -8.66 8.90 0.18
CA ARG A 213 -7.34 8.84 0.82
C ARG A 213 -7.35 9.67 2.09
N LEU A 214 -7.18 9.04 3.24
CA LEU A 214 -7.18 9.70 4.54
C LEU A 214 -5.78 10.22 4.87
N GLU A 215 -5.64 11.53 5.05
CA GLU A 215 -4.34 12.18 5.28
C GLU A 215 -4.24 12.88 6.63
N ASN A 216 -5.19 13.78 6.93
CA ASN A 216 -5.18 14.54 8.18
C ASN A 216 -6.59 14.69 8.74
N VAL A 217 -6.68 14.58 10.06
CA VAL A 217 -7.95 14.65 10.78
C VAL A 217 -7.95 15.77 11.81
N VAL A 218 -9.15 16.25 12.14
CA VAL A 218 -9.39 17.23 13.18
C VAL A 218 -10.22 16.58 14.26
N THR A 219 -9.85 16.88 15.51
CA THR A 219 -10.53 16.34 16.68
C THR A 219 -11.33 17.41 17.41
N LYS A 220 -12.36 16.97 18.13
CA LYS A 220 -13.15 17.78 19.06
C LYS A 220 -13.11 17.14 20.44
N ARG A 221 -12.85 17.94 21.47
CA ARG A 221 -12.88 17.46 22.86
C ARG A 221 -14.29 17.03 23.23
N ARG A 222 -14.41 15.93 23.98
CA ARG A 222 -15.67 15.42 24.50
C ARG A 222 -15.52 15.01 25.97
N ASP A 223 -16.24 15.67 26.86
CA ASP A 223 -16.09 15.52 28.32
C ASP A 223 -17.03 14.47 28.93
N GLN A 224 -18.16 14.17 28.27
CA GLN A 224 -19.09 13.10 28.65
C GLN A 224 -19.24 12.14 27.48
N ILE A 225 -18.82 10.90 27.70
CA ILE A 225 -19.13 9.74 26.87
C ILE A 225 -19.74 8.74 27.84
N SER A 226 -21.00 8.34 27.60
CA SER A 226 -21.64 7.31 28.44
C SER A 226 -20.90 5.98 28.27
N CYS A 227 -20.95 5.09 29.26
CA CYS A 227 -20.33 3.77 29.13
C CYS A 227 -20.84 3.00 27.90
N ASP A 228 -22.13 3.15 27.56
CA ASP A 228 -22.75 2.55 26.37
C ASP A 228 -22.25 3.15 25.04
N GLU A 229 -21.87 4.43 25.05
CA GLU A 229 -21.27 5.12 23.89
C GLU A 229 -19.79 4.74 23.77
N GLU A 230 -19.07 4.57 24.89
CA GLU A 230 -17.70 4.06 24.91
C GLU A 230 -17.64 2.59 24.44
N GLU A 231 -18.59 1.75 24.85
CA GLU A 231 -18.68 0.35 24.42
C GLU A 231 -19.09 0.19 22.94
N ARG A 232 -19.89 1.13 22.41
CA ARG A 232 -20.19 1.21 20.97
C ARG A 232 -19.06 1.81 20.13
N LEU A 233 -18.29 2.75 20.65
CA LEU A 233 -17.10 3.31 19.97
C LEU A 233 -15.88 2.39 20.08
N ARG A 234 -15.89 1.43 21.02
CA ARG A 234 -14.97 0.27 21.04
C ARG A 234 -15.21 -0.72 19.90
N LEU A 235 -16.31 -0.60 19.16
CA LEU A 235 -16.56 -1.43 17.98
C LEU A 235 -15.58 -0.97 16.90
N GLY A 236 -14.42 -1.61 16.84
CA GLY A 236 -13.38 -1.28 15.86
C GLY A 236 -13.87 -1.32 14.42
N TYR A 237 -12.97 -0.99 13.50
CA TYR A 237 -13.26 -0.97 12.07
C TYR A 237 -13.04 -2.33 11.42
N GLU A 238 -13.83 -2.65 10.41
CA GLU A 238 -13.48 -3.68 9.44
C GLU A 238 -12.44 -3.10 8.48
N ILE A 239 -11.17 -3.45 8.71
CA ILE A 239 -10.05 -2.98 7.89
C ILE A 239 -9.57 -4.13 7.00
N LYS A 240 -9.58 -3.90 5.69
CA LYS A 240 -9.03 -4.83 4.70
C LYS A 240 -7.65 -4.36 4.25
N THR A 241 -6.64 -5.22 4.39
CA THR A 241 -5.28 -4.98 3.89
C THR A 241 -5.12 -5.67 2.54
N VAL A 242 -4.68 -4.92 1.53
CA VAL A 242 -4.47 -5.42 0.16
C VAL A 242 -3.11 -4.98 -0.35
N VAL A 243 -2.54 -5.74 -1.28
CA VAL A 243 -1.15 -5.59 -1.72
C VAL A 243 -1.01 -5.64 -3.24
N ARG A 244 -0.09 -4.84 -3.77
CA ARG A 244 0.34 -4.84 -5.16
C ARG A 244 1.87 -4.74 -5.20
N PHE A 245 2.53 -5.64 -5.92
CA PHE A 245 3.98 -5.53 -6.11
C PHE A 245 4.32 -4.28 -6.93
N ALA A 246 5.49 -3.69 -6.66
CA ALA A 246 5.99 -2.59 -7.47
C ALA A 246 6.15 -3.05 -8.93
N GLU A 247 5.85 -2.20 -9.90
CA GLU A 247 6.12 -2.48 -11.30
C GLU A 247 7.52 -1.96 -11.69
N ARG A 248 8.27 -2.76 -12.43
CA ARG A 248 9.54 -2.36 -13.05
C ARG A 248 9.58 -2.87 -14.48
N GLY A 249 9.76 -1.97 -15.45
CA GLY A 249 9.59 -2.32 -16.87
C GLY A 249 8.18 -2.83 -17.18
N GLY A 250 7.19 -2.45 -16.36
CA GLY A 250 5.81 -2.90 -16.36
C GLY A 250 5.56 -4.40 -16.17
N GLN A 251 6.52 -5.11 -15.58
CA GLN A 251 6.27 -6.38 -14.91
C GLN A 251 6.30 -6.22 -13.39
N PRO A 252 5.53 -7.04 -12.64
CA PRO A 252 5.64 -7.09 -11.19
C PRO A 252 7.07 -7.44 -10.73
N SER A 253 7.71 -6.52 -10.03
CA SER A 253 9.02 -6.70 -9.40
C SER A 253 8.86 -7.53 -8.12
N CYS A 254 8.70 -8.83 -8.29
CA CYS A 254 8.68 -9.81 -7.20
C CYS A 254 9.74 -10.89 -7.40
N ARG A 255 10.29 -11.37 -6.30
CA ARG A 255 11.19 -12.53 -6.27
C ARG A 255 10.42 -13.73 -5.75
N VAL A 256 10.56 -14.85 -6.45
CA VAL A 256 9.84 -16.08 -6.12
C VAL A 256 10.83 -17.11 -5.61
N ALA A 257 10.51 -17.71 -4.46
CA ALA A 257 11.23 -18.85 -3.93
C ALA A 257 10.27 -20.00 -3.64
N LYS A 258 10.74 -21.22 -3.90
CA LYS A 258 10.00 -22.46 -3.72
C LYS A 258 10.54 -23.20 -2.51
N VAL A 259 9.68 -23.53 -1.57
CA VAL A 259 10.02 -24.34 -0.40
C VAL A 259 9.70 -25.78 -0.75
N LYS A 260 10.72 -26.66 -0.75
CA LYS A 260 10.57 -28.06 -1.15
C LYS A 260 11.01 -29.03 -0.07
N ARG A 261 10.29 -30.14 0.04
CA ARG A 261 10.69 -31.33 0.80
C ARG A 261 10.76 -32.51 -0.16
N ASP A 262 11.92 -33.17 -0.21
CA ASP A 262 12.13 -34.37 -1.06
C ASP A 262 11.68 -34.18 -2.52
N GLY A 263 11.86 -32.96 -3.06
CA GLY A 263 11.48 -32.56 -4.42
C GLY A 263 10.02 -32.10 -4.60
N GLN A 264 9.16 -32.29 -3.60
CA GLN A 264 7.77 -31.82 -3.60
C GLN A 264 7.68 -30.38 -3.07
N GLU A 265 6.88 -29.54 -3.73
CA GLU A 265 6.66 -28.14 -3.34
C GLU A 265 5.68 -28.07 -2.17
N VAL A 266 6.13 -27.55 -1.02
CA VAL A 266 5.32 -27.38 0.20
C VAL A 266 4.71 -25.98 0.25
N ALA A 267 5.48 -24.96 -0.16
CA ALA A 267 5.02 -23.57 -0.18
C ALA A 267 5.75 -22.73 -1.24
N LEU A 268 5.12 -21.63 -1.64
CA LEU A 268 5.64 -20.58 -2.50
C LEU A 268 5.78 -19.29 -1.71
N LEU A 269 6.93 -18.64 -1.87
CA LEU A 269 7.30 -17.39 -1.23
C LEU A 269 7.43 -16.31 -2.31
N TYR A 270 6.62 -15.26 -2.20
CA TYR A 270 6.68 -14.10 -3.09
C TYR A 270 7.17 -12.88 -2.31
N PHE A 271 8.41 -12.50 -2.52
CA PHE A 271 8.98 -11.29 -1.94
C PHE A 271 8.78 -10.09 -2.87
N GLY A 272 8.13 -9.05 -2.35
CA GLY A 272 7.97 -7.77 -3.02
C GLY A 272 8.78 -6.70 -2.32
N ASN A 273 9.74 -6.11 -3.02
CA ASN A 273 10.44 -4.91 -2.56
C ASN A 273 9.58 -3.67 -2.86
N ALA A 274 9.39 -2.80 -1.85
CA ALA A 274 8.60 -1.58 -1.97
C ALA A 274 7.20 -1.79 -2.59
N ALA A 275 6.53 -2.90 -2.23
CA ALA A 275 5.18 -3.20 -2.67
C ALA A 275 4.20 -2.15 -2.12
N THR A 276 3.21 -1.78 -2.92
CA THR A 276 2.14 -0.86 -2.51
C THR A 276 1.11 -1.63 -1.70
N LEU A 277 0.89 -1.21 -0.46
CA LEU A 277 -0.11 -1.77 0.42
C LEU A 277 -1.18 -0.71 0.70
N TRP A 278 -2.44 -1.09 0.56
CA TRP A 278 -3.56 -0.28 1.02
C TRP A 278 -4.21 -0.92 2.24
N ARG A 279 -4.52 -0.12 3.25
CA ARG A 279 -5.46 -0.50 4.30
C ARG A 279 -6.73 0.29 4.09
N ILE A 280 -7.85 -0.41 3.94
CA ILE A 280 -9.15 0.14 3.56
C ILE A 280 -10.11 -0.05 4.72
N ASN A 281 -10.68 1.04 5.25
CA ASN A 281 -11.68 1.00 6.31
C ASN A 281 -13.07 0.86 5.67
N LEU A 282 -13.57 -0.38 5.62
CA LEU A 282 -14.86 -0.72 5.01
C LEU A 282 -16.05 -0.25 5.84
N GLY A 283 -15.86 0.06 7.12
CA GLY A 283 -16.93 0.49 8.02
C GLY A 283 -16.76 -0.05 9.44
N TRP A 284 -17.78 0.14 10.26
CA TRP A 284 -17.84 -0.44 11.60
C TRP A 284 -17.96 -1.97 11.55
N THR A 285 -17.27 -2.67 12.45
CA THR A 285 -17.30 -4.15 12.53
C THR A 285 -18.72 -4.68 12.78
N ARG A 286 -19.50 -4.03 13.66
CA ARG A 286 -20.90 -4.39 13.97
C ARG A 286 -21.88 -3.41 13.33
N ARG A 287 -21.89 -3.34 12.00
CA ARG A 287 -22.90 -2.56 11.25
C ARG A 287 -24.15 -3.39 10.96
N ARG A 288 -25.31 -2.73 10.88
CA ARG A 288 -26.61 -3.37 10.62
C ARG A 288 -26.66 -4.03 9.23
N ASP A 289 -26.09 -3.38 8.24
CA ASP A 289 -25.98 -3.85 6.87
C ASP A 289 -24.49 -4.02 6.54
N ARG A 290 -24.04 -5.27 6.35
CA ARG A 290 -22.63 -5.57 6.06
C ARG A 290 -22.21 -5.14 4.65
N ASP A 291 -23.15 -5.04 3.71
CA ASP A 291 -22.85 -4.68 2.33
C ASP A 291 -22.75 -3.16 2.14
N GLN A 292 -23.27 -2.37 3.10
CA GLN A 292 -23.12 -0.93 3.10
C GLN A 292 -21.73 -0.51 3.64
N HIS A 293 -20.77 -0.35 2.73
CA HIS A 293 -19.43 0.12 3.06
C HIS A 293 -19.31 1.65 3.19
N GLY A 294 -18.38 2.10 4.03
CA GLY A 294 -17.96 3.49 4.16
C GLY A 294 -18.81 4.33 5.12
N PHE A 295 -18.52 5.63 5.13
CA PHE A 295 -19.02 6.62 6.07
C PHE A 295 -19.51 7.86 5.32
N ILE A 296 -20.51 8.54 5.88
CA ILE A 296 -21.03 9.77 5.27
C ILE A 296 -20.15 10.95 5.68
N LEU A 297 -19.68 11.70 4.69
CA LEU A 297 -18.77 12.83 4.80
C LEU A 297 -19.41 14.07 4.19
N ASP A 298 -19.37 15.20 4.90
CA ASP A 298 -19.61 16.52 4.34
C ASP A 298 -18.43 16.93 3.47
N ILE A 299 -18.63 17.03 2.15
CA ILE A 299 -17.56 17.32 1.20
C ILE A 299 -17.22 18.81 1.11
N GLU A 300 -17.97 19.68 1.78
CA GLU A 300 -17.70 21.11 1.84
C GLU A 300 -16.91 21.48 3.10
N ARG A 301 -17.23 20.85 4.24
CA ARG A 301 -16.64 21.17 5.55
C ARG A 301 -15.79 20.05 6.13
N GLY A 302 -15.82 18.85 5.56
CA GLY A 302 -15.03 17.70 6.01
C GLY A 302 -15.55 17.01 7.26
N TYR A 303 -16.76 17.33 7.73
CA TYR A 303 -17.34 16.68 8.91
C TYR A 303 -17.84 15.28 8.60
N TRP A 304 -17.52 14.31 9.46
CA TRP A 304 -18.14 13.00 9.45
C TRP A 304 -19.58 13.09 9.94
N GLN A 305 -20.50 12.28 9.41
CA GLN A 305 -21.84 12.21 9.98
C GLN A 305 -21.82 11.57 11.38
N ARG A 306 -22.71 12.04 12.27
CA ARG A 306 -22.97 11.40 13.57
C ARG A 306 -23.81 10.15 13.39
N HIS A 307 -23.74 9.23 14.35
CA HIS A 307 -24.72 8.16 14.42
C HIS A 307 -26.04 8.71 14.98
N GLN A 308 -27.18 8.12 14.61
CA GLN A 308 -28.52 8.58 15.03
C GLN A 308 -28.74 8.61 16.56
N ALA A 309 -27.84 8.03 17.36
CA ALA A 309 -27.93 7.99 18.82
C ALA A 309 -27.14 9.11 19.53
N ASP A 310 -26.39 9.96 18.79
CA ASP A 310 -25.48 10.97 19.36
C ASP A 310 -26.16 12.36 19.58
N LEU A 311 -27.41 12.36 20.03
CA LEU A 311 -28.33 13.51 19.92
C LEU A 311 -28.16 14.64 20.95
N ASP A 312 -27.24 14.52 21.93
CA ASP A 312 -27.27 15.38 23.14
C ASP A 312 -26.32 16.59 23.17
N ASP A 313 -25.81 17.09 22.04
CA ASP A 313 -25.06 18.36 22.04
C ASP A 313 -25.12 19.11 20.70
N ASN A 314 -24.98 20.44 20.73
CA ASN A 314 -24.97 21.33 19.56
C ASN A 314 -24.24 20.66 18.38
N GLY A 315 -25.00 20.39 17.32
CA GLY A 315 -24.62 19.51 16.21
C GLY A 315 -23.29 19.87 15.55
N ASP A 316 -22.61 18.88 14.97
CA ASP A 316 -21.52 19.22 14.05
C ASP A 316 -22.16 19.92 12.85
N PRO A 317 -21.63 21.08 12.42
CA PRO A 317 -22.31 21.97 11.50
C PRO A 317 -22.17 21.45 10.06
N MET A 318 -22.82 20.34 9.76
CA MET A 318 -22.80 19.71 8.43
C MET A 318 -23.64 20.50 7.43
N THR A 319 -23.21 20.50 6.18
CA THR A 319 -23.97 20.99 5.02
C THR A 319 -24.80 19.86 4.40
N PRO A 320 -25.78 20.18 3.54
CA PRO A 320 -26.50 19.17 2.76
C PRO A 320 -25.61 18.42 1.75
N ARG A 321 -24.44 18.97 1.40
CA ARG A 321 -23.51 18.37 0.43
C ARG A 321 -22.70 17.27 1.11
N THR A 322 -23.30 16.09 1.18
CA THR A 322 -22.69 14.90 1.77
C THR A 322 -22.54 13.79 0.75
N THR A 323 -21.51 12.97 0.91
CA THR A 323 -21.30 11.75 0.12
C THR A 323 -20.80 10.63 1.01
N ARG A 324 -21.04 9.38 0.62
CA ARG A 324 -20.50 8.22 1.32
C ARG A 324 -19.15 7.84 0.73
N VAL A 325 -18.13 7.79 1.58
CA VAL A 325 -16.76 7.47 1.20
C VAL A 325 -16.20 6.32 2.01
N ILE A 326 -15.22 5.62 1.45
CA ILE A 326 -14.50 4.52 2.08
C ILE A 326 -13.07 5.01 2.33
N PRO A 327 -12.70 5.37 3.57
CA PRO A 327 -11.37 5.84 3.88
C PRO A 327 -10.33 4.74 3.62
N TYR A 328 -9.21 5.10 3.00
CA TYR A 328 -8.06 4.22 2.89
C TYR A 328 -6.76 4.98 3.14
N VAL A 329 -5.71 4.24 3.50
CA VAL A 329 -4.34 4.72 3.58
C VAL A 329 -3.46 3.86 2.69
N GLU A 330 -2.42 4.47 2.15
CA GLU A 330 -1.45 3.81 1.28
C GLU A 330 -0.04 3.97 1.85
N ASP A 331 0.74 2.90 1.75
CA ASP A 331 2.17 2.92 2.02
C ASP A 331 2.92 1.92 1.14
N ARG A 332 4.24 2.11 1.00
CA ARG A 332 5.13 1.20 0.27
C ARG A 332 6.02 0.46 1.25
N LYS A 333 5.85 -0.86 1.36
CA LYS A 333 6.59 -1.70 2.31
C LYS A 333 7.21 -2.92 1.62
N ASN A 334 8.28 -3.44 2.20
CA ASN A 334 8.74 -4.78 1.87
C ASN A 334 7.71 -5.78 2.38
N CYS A 335 7.34 -6.72 1.53
CA CYS A 335 6.38 -7.76 1.89
C CYS A 335 6.81 -9.13 1.40
N LEU A 336 6.28 -10.14 2.07
CA LEU A 336 6.44 -11.55 1.74
C LEU A 336 5.05 -12.19 1.78
N ILE A 337 4.60 -12.73 0.65
CA ILE A 337 3.39 -13.56 0.61
C ILE A 337 3.81 -15.02 0.67
N VAL A 338 3.25 -15.75 1.64
CA VAL A 338 3.43 -17.19 1.81
C VAL A 338 2.17 -17.91 1.35
N GLU A 339 2.29 -18.74 0.33
CA GLU A 339 1.22 -19.61 -0.18
C GLU A 339 1.60 -21.06 0.04
N PHE A 340 0.68 -21.86 0.56
CA PHE A 340 0.90 -23.30 0.72
C PHE A 340 0.38 -24.05 -0.49
N SER A 341 1.12 -25.07 -0.94
CA SER A 341 0.75 -25.85 -2.13
C SER A 341 -0.50 -26.71 -1.90
N ARG A 342 -0.82 -27.00 -0.64
CA ARG A 342 -2.04 -27.73 -0.24
C ARG A 342 -3.05 -26.78 0.39
N HIS A 343 -4.33 -27.11 0.24
CA HIS A 343 -5.38 -26.40 0.96
C HIS A 343 -5.23 -26.65 2.47
N LEU A 344 -5.32 -25.58 3.25
CA LEU A 344 -5.26 -25.60 4.71
C LEU A 344 -6.53 -24.95 5.24
N ASP A 345 -7.12 -25.55 6.27
CA ASP A 345 -8.32 -25.02 6.91
C ASP A 345 -8.04 -23.68 7.60
N GLU A 346 -9.10 -22.90 7.82
CA GLU A 346 -9.03 -21.56 8.43
C GLU A 346 -8.26 -21.55 9.76
N ARG A 347 -8.54 -22.52 10.64
CA ARG A 347 -7.86 -22.65 11.94
C ARG A 347 -6.37 -22.90 11.80
N VAL A 348 -5.98 -23.74 10.82
CA VAL A 348 -4.58 -24.06 10.52
C VAL A 348 -3.87 -22.80 10.03
N MET A 349 -4.48 -22.07 9.09
CA MET A 349 -3.92 -20.83 8.52
C MET A 349 -3.79 -19.71 9.55
N ALA A 350 -4.81 -19.50 10.40
CA ALA A 350 -4.76 -18.52 11.48
C ALA A 350 -3.64 -18.84 12.49
N THR A 351 -3.49 -20.12 12.83
CA THR A 351 -2.43 -20.59 13.74
C THR A 351 -1.05 -20.45 13.12
N LEU A 352 -0.86 -20.85 11.85
CA LEU A 352 0.40 -20.69 11.12
C LEU A 352 0.80 -19.23 10.97
N GLN A 353 -0.15 -18.35 10.66
CA GLN A 353 0.10 -16.91 10.55
C GLN A 353 0.70 -16.35 11.85
N ALA A 354 0.11 -16.71 13.00
CA ALA A 354 0.64 -16.29 14.30
C ALA A 354 2.02 -16.92 14.58
N ALA A 355 2.17 -18.23 14.34
CA ALA A 355 3.41 -18.95 14.59
C ALA A 355 4.58 -18.44 13.74
N ILE A 356 4.40 -18.30 12.43
CA ILE A 356 5.43 -17.82 11.49
C ILE A 356 5.80 -16.38 11.81
N LYS A 357 4.82 -15.50 12.07
CA LYS A 357 5.10 -14.12 12.47
C LYS A 357 5.97 -14.07 13.73
N ASN A 358 5.56 -14.75 14.80
CA ASN A 358 6.27 -14.74 16.08
C ASN A 358 7.66 -15.38 15.95
N ALA A 359 7.79 -16.44 15.17
CA ALA A 359 9.07 -17.10 14.92
C ALA A 359 10.05 -16.24 14.13
N ILE A 360 9.59 -15.50 13.11
CA ILE A 360 10.43 -14.52 12.41
C ILE A 360 10.87 -13.43 13.38
N GLN A 361 9.98 -12.95 14.25
CA GLN A 361 10.34 -11.94 15.25
C GLN A 361 11.42 -12.46 16.22
N ALA A 362 11.29 -13.70 16.69
CA ALA A 362 12.28 -14.32 17.55
C ALA A 362 13.63 -14.56 16.84
N CYS A 363 13.63 -15.11 15.63
CA CYS A 363 14.85 -15.43 14.88
C CYS A 363 15.68 -14.21 14.48
N TYR A 364 15.04 -13.07 14.28
CA TYR A 364 15.68 -11.83 13.80
C TYR A 364 15.64 -10.70 14.84
N GLU A 365 15.29 -11.01 16.09
CA GLU A 365 15.26 -10.08 17.22
C GLU A 365 14.44 -8.81 16.95
N LEU A 366 13.29 -8.97 16.29
CA LEU A 366 12.39 -7.87 15.94
C LEU A 366 11.43 -7.55 17.10
N GLU A 367 11.09 -6.28 17.26
CA GLU A 367 10.00 -5.88 18.13
C GLU A 367 8.64 -6.30 17.54
N THR A 368 7.62 -6.42 18.41
CA THR A 368 6.28 -6.87 18.02
C THR A 368 5.64 -5.99 16.93
N SER A 369 5.98 -4.71 16.92
CA SER A 369 5.48 -3.67 16.02
C SER A 369 6.22 -3.60 14.67
N GLU A 370 7.38 -4.24 14.52
CA GLU A 370 8.22 -4.13 13.32
C GLU A 370 7.79 -5.05 12.18
N LEU A 371 7.06 -6.12 12.50
CA LEU A 371 6.53 -7.08 11.53
C LEU A 371 5.01 -7.23 11.72
N ALA A 372 4.26 -7.10 10.64
CA ALA A 372 2.83 -7.33 10.63
C ALA A 372 2.49 -8.55 9.75
N ALA A 373 1.37 -9.19 10.08
CA ALA A 373 0.85 -10.35 9.35
C ALA A 373 -0.65 -10.19 9.12
N GLU A 374 -1.10 -10.34 7.87
CA GLU A 374 -2.49 -10.22 7.46
C GLU A 374 -2.88 -11.43 6.60
N PRO A 375 -4.10 -11.98 6.76
CA PRO A 375 -4.58 -13.04 5.88
C PRO A 375 -5.00 -12.46 4.53
N LEU A 376 -4.67 -13.17 3.45
CA LEU A 376 -5.15 -12.86 2.10
C LEU A 376 -6.07 -13.95 1.56
N PRO A 377 -7.13 -13.60 0.80
CA PRO A 377 -7.64 -12.24 0.55
C PRO A 377 -8.24 -11.52 1.76
N ASP A 378 -8.70 -12.28 2.77
CA ASP A 378 -9.29 -11.75 4.00
C ASP A 378 -9.37 -12.83 5.09
N ARG A 379 -9.92 -12.46 6.26
CA ARG A 379 -9.99 -13.30 7.46
C ARG A 379 -10.87 -14.54 7.30
N ASP A 380 -11.92 -14.44 6.48
CA ASP A 380 -12.90 -15.51 6.28
C ASP A 380 -12.44 -16.51 5.20
N ASN A 381 -11.52 -16.09 4.31
CA ASN A 381 -10.94 -16.94 3.26
C ASN A 381 -9.41 -16.83 3.28
N ARG A 382 -8.75 -17.50 4.23
CA ARG A 382 -7.29 -17.44 4.43
C ARG A 382 -6.55 -18.34 3.44
N ARG A 383 -6.21 -17.84 2.25
CA ARG A 383 -5.48 -18.58 1.21
C ARG A 383 -3.97 -18.38 1.26
N ALA A 384 -3.53 -17.21 1.73
CA ALA A 384 -2.13 -16.87 1.86
C ALA A 384 -1.89 -16.01 3.11
N ILE A 385 -0.64 -15.95 3.55
CA ILE A 385 -0.20 -15.08 4.65
C ILE A 385 0.62 -13.95 4.05
N LEU A 386 0.16 -12.71 4.22
CA LEU A 386 0.93 -11.51 3.89
C LEU A 386 1.71 -11.06 5.13
N LEU A 387 3.03 -11.13 5.06
CA LEU A 387 3.94 -10.50 6.01
C LEU A 387 4.45 -9.20 5.41
N TYR A 388 4.50 -8.12 6.19
CA TYR A 388 5.15 -6.88 5.75
C TYR A 388 5.90 -6.22 6.88
N GLU A 389 7.03 -5.59 6.55
CA GLU A 389 7.84 -4.83 7.47
C GLU A 389 7.07 -3.55 7.83
N ALA A 390 6.54 -3.49 9.04
CA ALA A 390 5.74 -2.36 9.52
C ALA A 390 6.62 -1.19 9.99
N ALA A 391 7.86 -1.47 10.37
CA ALA A 391 8.87 -0.45 10.65
C ALA A 391 9.18 0.40 9.40
N GLU A 392 9.52 1.67 9.64
CA GLU A 392 9.92 2.57 8.56
C GLU A 392 11.33 2.29 8.06
N GLY A 393 11.52 2.36 6.73
CA GLY A 393 12.80 2.07 6.08
C GLY A 393 13.06 0.58 5.80
N GLY A 394 12.26 -0.31 6.39
CA GLY A 394 12.36 -1.76 6.21
C GLY A 394 13.62 -2.35 6.87
N VAL A 395 13.44 -3.36 7.71
CA VAL A 395 14.56 -4.03 8.39
C VAL A 395 15.31 -4.97 7.45
N GLY A 396 14.72 -5.27 6.28
CA GLY A 396 15.29 -6.16 5.26
C GLY A 396 15.28 -7.63 5.66
N VAL A 397 14.54 -7.98 6.71
CA VAL A 397 14.41 -9.36 7.21
C VAL A 397 13.67 -10.22 6.21
N LEU A 398 12.59 -9.73 5.61
CA LEU A 398 11.80 -10.53 4.67
C LEU A 398 12.60 -10.90 3.40
N ARG A 399 13.52 -10.03 3.00
CA ARG A 399 14.48 -10.35 1.94
C ARG A 399 15.41 -11.49 2.34
N ARG A 400 15.96 -11.45 3.56
CA ARG A 400 16.83 -12.51 4.10
C ARG A 400 16.12 -13.85 4.22
N VAL A 401 14.83 -13.85 4.55
CA VAL A 401 14.02 -15.08 4.60
C VAL A 401 13.99 -15.80 3.24
N VAL A 402 14.02 -15.03 2.14
CA VAL A 402 14.03 -15.58 0.78
C VAL A 402 15.45 -15.87 0.28
N ASP A 403 16.44 -15.05 0.64
CA ASP A 403 17.83 -15.17 0.16
C ASP A 403 18.61 -16.29 0.87
N ASP A 404 18.33 -16.56 2.14
CA ASP A 404 19.01 -17.60 2.91
C ASP A 404 18.27 -18.93 2.80
N LEU A 405 18.93 -19.90 2.16
CA LEU A 405 18.38 -21.22 1.87
C LEU A 405 17.95 -22.01 3.13
N GLY A 406 18.52 -21.68 4.30
CA GLY A 406 18.18 -22.30 5.59
C GLY A 406 17.20 -21.49 6.44
N ALA A 407 16.77 -20.30 6.02
CA ALA A 407 15.94 -19.43 6.85
C ALA A 407 14.58 -20.05 7.19
N VAL A 408 13.89 -20.63 6.20
CA VAL A 408 12.58 -21.27 6.43
C VAL A 408 12.67 -22.41 7.44
N SER A 409 13.71 -23.25 7.34
CA SER A 409 13.96 -24.33 8.30
C SER A 409 14.16 -23.79 9.72
N ARG A 410 15.01 -22.77 9.89
CA ARG A 410 15.24 -22.14 11.20
C ARG A 410 13.98 -21.49 11.78
N ILE A 411 13.20 -20.79 10.95
CA ILE A 411 11.92 -20.18 11.37
C ILE A 411 10.93 -21.26 11.80
N ALA A 412 10.83 -22.38 11.07
CA ALA A 412 9.93 -23.48 11.45
C ALA A 412 10.34 -24.14 12.77
N ARG A 413 11.65 -24.32 13.01
CA ARG A 413 12.16 -24.81 14.30
C ARG A 413 11.87 -23.85 15.44
N ALA A 414 12.08 -22.56 15.25
CA ALA A 414 11.73 -21.56 16.25
C ALA A 414 10.21 -21.51 16.50
N ALA A 415 9.39 -21.69 15.47
CA ALA A 415 7.93 -21.79 15.61
C ALA A 415 7.51 -23.02 16.45
N LEU A 416 8.18 -24.17 16.28
CA LEU A 416 7.97 -25.37 17.11
C LEU A 416 8.31 -25.09 18.57
N GLU A 417 9.47 -24.50 18.84
CA GLU A 417 9.90 -24.14 20.20
C GLU A 417 8.92 -23.17 20.88
N LEU A 418 8.49 -22.12 20.16
CA LEU A 418 7.48 -21.17 20.64
C LEU A 418 6.15 -21.87 20.93
N CYS A 419 5.76 -22.84 20.10
CA CYS A 419 4.57 -23.68 20.31
C CYS A 419 4.77 -24.80 21.34
N HIS A 420 5.85 -24.75 22.11
CA HIS A 420 6.20 -25.70 23.17
C HIS A 420 6.39 -27.14 22.67
N PHE A 421 6.88 -27.29 21.45
CA PHE A 421 7.32 -28.58 20.92
C PHE A 421 8.85 -28.64 20.92
N ASN A 422 9.38 -29.85 21.09
CA ASN A 422 10.77 -30.12 20.79
C ASN A 422 10.95 -30.06 19.25
N PRO A 423 11.83 -29.20 18.71
CA PRO A 423 11.99 -29.01 17.25
C PRO A 423 12.65 -30.18 16.54
N ASP A 424 13.31 -31.10 17.26
CA ASP A 424 13.96 -32.29 16.69
C ASP A 424 13.02 -33.50 16.69
N THR A 425 12.23 -33.68 17.74
CA THR A 425 11.38 -34.88 17.93
C THR A 425 9.90 -34.62 17.69
N GLY A 426 9.44 -33.37 17.73
CA GLY A 426 8.03 -33.01 17.74
C GLY A 426 7.30 -33.39 19.04
N GLU A 427 8.03 -33.71 20.11
CA GLU A 427 7.45 -34.00 21.43
C GLU A 427 6.81 -32.74 22.03
N ASP A 428 5.60 -32.91 22.56
CA ASP A 428 4.87 -31.81 23.20
C ASP A 428 5.34 -31.59 24.65
N LEU A 429 6.08 -30.50 24.87
CA LEU A 429 6.57 -30.05 26.17
C LEU A 429 5.47 -29.34 27.00
N ARG A 430 4.32 -29.06 26.38
CA ARG A 430 3.09 -28.50 26.94
C ARG A 430 3.16 -27.09 27.48
N ARG A 431 4.33 -26.50 27.72
CA ARG A 431 4.46 -25.15 28.30
C ARG A 431 5.81 -24.52 27.97
N ALA A 432 5.87 -23.19 28.08
CA ALA A 432 7.14 -22.47 28.08
C ALA A 432 7.98 -22.80 29.33
N PRO A 433 9.33 -22.70 29.27
CA PRO A 433 10.20 -23.03 30.40
C PRO A 433 9.90 -22.27 31.70
N THR A 434 9.39 -21.03 31.58
CA THR A 434 9.05 -20.15 32.72
C THR A 434 7.57 -20.21 33.10
N ALA A 435 6.73 -20.91 32.33
CA ALA A 435 5.29 -20.95 32.56
C ALA A 435 4.90 -21.97 33.63
N LYS A 436 3.97 -21.56 34.51
CA LYS A 436 3.43 -22.42 35.57
C LYS A 436 2.34 -23.36 35.06
N GLU A 437 1.60 -22.93 34.04
CA GLU A 437 0.44 -23.62 33.49
C GLU A 437 0.78 -24.31 32.17
N ASN A 438 0.04 -25.37 31.85
CA ASN A 438 0.13 -26.00 30.54
C ASN A 438 -0.65 -25.17 29.52
N CYS A 439 -0.07 -25.01 28.33
CA CYS A 439 -0.73 -24.49 27.14
C CYS A 439 -1.47 -25.63 26.44
N GLU A 440 -2.80 -25.61 26.53
CA GLU A 440 -3.66 -26.61 25.87
C GLU A 440 -3.70 -26.35 24.35
N ALA A 441 -4.23 -25.20 23.93
CA ALA A 441 -4.37 -24.83 22.52
C ALA A 441 -3.47 -23.64 22.13
N ALA A 442 -3.53 -22.54 22.88
CA ALA A 442 -2.72 -21.35 22.65
C ALA A 442 -2.56 -20.54 23.94
N CYS A 443 -1.43 -19.82 24.07
CA CYS A 443 -1.14 -18.89 25.16
C CYS A 443 -0.37 -17.68 24.63
N TYR A 444 -0.16 -16.67 25.49
CA TYR A 444 0.59 -15.46 25.16
C TYR A 444 2.10 -15.69 24.98
N ASP A 445 2.64 -16.81 25.49
CA ASP A 445 4.03 -17.21 25.27
C ASP A 445 4.23 -17.95 23.93
N CYS A 446 3.15 -18.27 23.20
CA CYS A 446 3.23 -18.99 21.91
C CYS A 446 2.58 -18.24 20.74
N LEU A 447 1.25 -18.12 20.72
CA LEU A 447 0.46 -17.71 19.55
C LEU A 447 -0.43 -16.48 19.82
N MET A 448 -0.87 -16.28 21.06
CA MET A 448 -1.79 -15.20 21.40
C MET A 448 -1.03 -13.87 21.53
N SER A 449 -1.63 -12.82 21.02
CA SER A 449 -1.18 -11.43 21.17
C SER A 449 -2.38 -10.51 21.32
N TYR A 450 -2.14 -9.26 21.72
CA TYR A 450 -3.19 -8.23 21.70
C TYR A 450 -3.66 -7.89 20.29
N THR A 451 -2.82 -8.12 19.27
CA THR A 451 -3.12 -7.77 17.87
C THR A 451 -3.99 -8.80 17.14
N ASN A 452 -4.04 -10.04 17.62
CA ASN A 452 -4.81 -11.13 17.00
C ASN A 452 -5.97 -11.64 17.89
N GLN A 453 -6.50 -10.80 18.79
CA GLN A 453 -7.62 -11.15 19.68
C GLN A 453 -8.81 -11.78 18.96
N MET A 454 -9.14 -11.27 17.78
CA MET A 454 -10.23 -11.78 16.95
C MET A 454 -9.98 -13.21 16.44
N ASP A 455 -8.72 -13.66 16.39
CA ASP A 455 -8.33 -14.99 15.94
C ASP A 455 -8.17 -15.97 17.12
N HIS A 456 -8.22 -15.53 18.38
CA HIS A 456 -7.92 -16.36 19.56
C HIS A 456 -8.72 -17.67 19.60
N GLN A 457 -9.96 -17.66 19.14
CA GLN A 457 -10.81 -18.86 19.09
C GLN A 457 -10.39 -19.88 18.01
N LEU A 458 -9.62 -19.44 17.01
CA LEU A 458 -9.13 -20.27 15.91
C LEU A 458 -7.78 -20.92 16.25
N LEU A 459 -6.99 -20.30 17.14
CA LEU A 459 -5.61 -20.68 17.42
C LEU A 459 -5.51 -22.01 18.16
N ASP A 460 -4.74 -22.94 17.59
CA ASP A 460 -4.46 -24.23 18.19
C ASP A 460 -3.11 -24.76 17.71
N ARG A 461 -2.11 -24.76 18.60
CA ARG A 461 -0.72 -25.13 18.31
C ARG A 461 -0.58 -26.58 17.82
N GLN A 462 -1.49 -27.47 18.20
CA GLN A 462 -1.41 -28.88 17.79
C GLN A 462 -1.68 -29.05 16.29
N LEU A 463 -2.51 -28.18 15.70
CA LEU A 463 -2.89 -28.26 14.28
C LEU A 463 -1.73 -28.06 13.32
N ILE A 464 -0.67 -27.38 13.75
CA ILE A 464 0.43 -26.95 12.88
C ILE A 464 1.72 -27.74 13.11
N LYS A 465 1.77 -28.60 14.13
CA LYS A 465 2.99 -29.33 14.53
C LYS A 465 3.63 -30.09 13.37
N ASP A 466 2.85 -30.93 12.70
CA ASP A 466 3.39 -31.80 11.64
C ASP A 466 3.84 -30.99 10.41
N LEU A 467 3.13 -29.90 10.08
CA LEU A 467 3.52 -29.00 9.01
C LEU A 467 4.78 -28.20 9.37
N LEU A 468 4.95 -27.75 10.62
CA LEU A 468 6.18 -27.10 11.05
C LEU A 468 7.36 -28.09 11.05
N MET A 469 7.15 -29.35 11.44
CA MET A 469 8.16 -30.40 11.31
C MET A 469 8.55 -30.61 9.84
N GLU A 470 7.57 -30.67 8.93
CA GLU A 470 7.80 -30.73 7.49
C GLU A 470 8.62 -29.53 6.97
N LEU A 471 8.23 -28.31 7.34
CA LEU A 471 8.93 -27.07 6.97
C LEU A 471 10.35 -26.98 7.54
N SER A 472 10.56 -27.51 8.76
CA SER A 472 11.88 -27.56 9.39
C SER A 472 12.89 -28.40 8.61
N ALA A 473 12.40 -29.31 7.78
CA ALA A 473 13.19 -30.21 6.97
C ALA A 473 13.18 -29.84 5.47
N CYS A 474 12.62 -28.70 5.10
CA CYS A 474 12.58 -28.21 3.72
C CYS A 474 13.87 -27.47 3.31
N ASN A 475 14.12 -27.45 2.01
CA ASN A 475 15.11 -26.58 1.37
C ASN A 475 14.40 -25.50 0.56
N VAL A 476 15.00 -24.31 0.48
CA VAL A 476 14.50 -23.22 -0.36
C VAL A 476 15.24 -23.21 -1.69
N GLU A 477 14.52 -23.13 -2.79
CA GLU A 477 15.06 -22.89 -4.13
C GLU A 477 14.60 -21.51 -4.61
N THR A 478 15.53 -20.57 -4.74
CA THR A 478 15.23 -19.24 -5.29
C THR A 478 15.20 -19.31 -6.81
N SER A 479 14.12 -18.84 -7.44
CA SER A 479 14.14 -18.58 -8.87
C SER A 479 15.02 -17.35 -9.14
N PRO A 480 15.76 -17.30 -10.27
CA PRO A 480 16.46 -16.08 -10.67
C PRO A 480 15.47 -14.91 -10.67
N ALA A 481 15.86 -13.78 -10.09
CA ALA A 481 15.03 -12.58 -10.10
C ALA A 481 14.62 -12.22 -11.55
N PRO A 482 13.44 -11.61 -11.78
CA PRO A 482 13.17 -10.99 -13.07
C PRO A 482 14.33 -10.08 -13.44
N ARG A 483 14.80 -10.16 -14.69
CA ARG A 483 16.00 -9.42 -15.13
C ARG A 483 15.82 -7.93 -14.79
N PRO A 484 16.83 -7.27 -14.19
CA PRO A 484 16.78 -5.83 -13.94
C PRO A 484 16.35 -5.08 -15.21
N ARG A 485 15.53 -4.05 -15.09
CA ARG A 485 14.99 -3.27 -16.24
C ARG A 485 16.08 -2.89 -17.25
N ALA A 486 17.24 -2.43 -16.77
CA ALA A 486 18.39 -2.10 -17.61
C ALA A 486 18.97 -3.32 -18.36
N ALA A 487 19.03 -4.49 -17.72
CA ALA A 487 19.48 -5.73 -18.36
C ALA A 487 18.44 -6.26 -19.36
N HIS A 488 17.15 -6.07 -19.08
CA HIS A 488 16.06 -6.37 -20.01
C HIS A 488 16.09 -5.45 -21.23
N LEU A 489 16.19 -4.14 -21.01
CA LEU A 489 16.38 -3.12 -22.04
C LEU A 489 17.60 -3.43 -22.90
N GLN A 490 18.76 -3.73 -22.29
CA GLN A 490 19.95 -4.11 -23.03
C GLN A 490 19.73 -5.39 -23.85
N GLY A 491 18.98 -6.36 -23.32
CA GLY A 491 18.57 -7.56 -24.05
C GLY A 491 17.73 -7.23 -25.29
N LEU A 492 16.75 -6.32 -25.17
CA LEU A 492 15.93 -5.85 -26.28
C LEU A 492 16.76 -5.07 -27.31
N ILE A 493 17.64 -4.17 -26.86
CA ILE A 493 18.55 -3.40 -27.71
C ILE A 493 19.48 -4.32 -28.51
N ASN A 494 20.01 -5.37 -27.87
CA ASN A 494 20.87 -6.36 -28.52
C ASN A 494 20.12 -7.18 -29.59
N LEU A 495 18.81 -7.35 -29.44
CA LEU A 495 17.95 -8.05 -30.39
C LEU A 495 17.37 -7.12 -31.47
N SER A 496 17.55 -5.79 -31.35
CA SER A 496 17.00 -4.80 -32.28
C SER A 496 17.80 -4.75 -33.59
N GLY A 497 17.09 -4.81 -34.71
CA GLY A 497 17.64 -4.87 -36.07
C GLY A 497 18.03 -3.51 -36.64
N SER A 498 17.40 -2.43 -36.19
CA SER A 498 17.61 -1.07 -36.72
C SER A 498 17.94 -0.03 -35.63
N GLN A 499 18.43 1.14 -36.05
CA GLN A 499 18.65 2.26 -35.12
C GLN A 499 17.32 2.84 -34.62
N LEU A 500 16.29 2.87 -35.48
CA LEU A 500 14.95 3.33 -35.11
C LEU A 500 14.34 2.49 -33.97
N GLU A 501 14.49 1.17 -34.01
CA GLU A 501 14.08 0.28 -32.91
C GLU A 501 14.79 0.62 -31.59
N ARG A 502 16.08 0.96 -31.64
CA ARG A 502 16.85 1.35 -30.44
C ARG A 502 16.42 2.71 -29.92
N ASP A 503 16.21 3.68 -30.81
CA ASP A 503 15.74 5.02 -30.47
C ASP A 503 14.33 4.95 -29.85
N TRP A 504 13.47 4.05 -30.35
CA TRP A 504 12.14 3.80 -29.79
C TRP A 504 12.22 3.18 -28.39
N LEU A 505 13.10 2.19 -28.17
CA LEU A 505 13.35 1.65 -26.82
C LEU A 505 13.91 2.71 -25.86
N GLN A 506 14.76 3.62 -26.35
CA GLN A 506 15.30 4.71 -25.55
C GLN A 506 14.21 5.72 -25.16
N LEU A 507 13.30 6.06 -26.08
CA LEU A 507 12.13 6.89 -25.77
C LEU A 507 11.30 6.27 -24.63
N LEU A 508 11.05 4.96 -24.68
CA LEU A 508 10.34 4.26 -23.61
C LEU A 508 11.09 4.30 -22.29
N GLU A 509 12.41 4.23 -22.31
CA GLU A 509 13.22 4.32 -21.09
C GLU A 509 13.20 5.73 -20.50
N ASP A 510 13.43 6.75 -21.33
CA ASP A 510 13.51 8.16 -20.92
C ASP A 510 12.20 8.65 -20.30
N ARG A 511 11.06 8.14 -20.80
CA ARG A 511 9.71 8.43 -20.29
C ARG A 511 9.23 7.43 -19.22
N ASN A 512 10.08 6.49 -18.81
CA ASN A 512 9.79 5.42 -17.86
C ASN A 512 8.52 4.60 -18.22
N LEU A 513 8.28 4.42 -19.51
CA LEU A 513 7.18 3.64 -20.05
C LEU A 513 7.47 2.14 -19.94
N ARG A 514 6.45 1.29 -20.13
CA ARG A 514 6.58 -0.16 -20.10
C ARG A 514 7.41 -0.63 -21.29
N LEU A 515 8.46 -1.40 -21.01
CA LEU A 515 9.27 -2.03 -22.04
C LEU A 515 8.56 -3.26 -22.62
N PRO A 516 8.77 -3.59 -23.90
CA PRO A 516 8.24 -4.82 -24.48
C PRO A 516 8.74 -6.07 -23.76
N SER A 517 7.90 -7.09 -23.72
CA SER A 517 8.28 -8.38 -23.15
C SER A 517 9.30 -9.15 -24.02
N HIS A 518 9.21 -9.02 -25.34
CA HIS A 518 10.05 -9.74 -26.30
C HIS A 518 10.38 -8.82 -27.49
N ALA A 519 11.50 -9.11 -28.15
CA ALA A 519 11.87 -8.52 -29.44
C ALA A 519 11.96 -9.61 -30.51
N GLN A 520 11.65 -9.26 -31.76
CA GLN A 520 11.91 -10.10 -32.96
C GLN A 520 11.36 -11.53 -32.88
N SER A 521 10.23 -11.73 -32.18
CA SER A 521 9.62 -13.04 -31.97
C SER A 521 8.74 -13.44 -33.15
N LEU A 522 8.88 -14.68 -33.63
CA LEU A 522 8.08 -15.19 -34.75
C LEU A 522 6.67 -15.56 -34.28
N VAL A 523 5.66 -14.95 -34.91
CA VAL A 523 4.27 -15.37 -34.81
C VAL A 523 3.99 -16.30 -35.99
N GLU A 524 4.02 -17.60 -35.74
CA GLU A 524 3.99 -18.64 -36.80
C GLU A 524 2.72 -18.57 -37.66
N GLU A 525 1.57 -18.32 -37.01
CA GLU A 525 0.25 -18.20 -37.64
C GLU A 525 0.22 -17.14 -38.75
N CYS A 526 0.88 -16.01 -38.51
CA CYS A 526 0.95 -14.88 -39.44
C CYS A 526 2.27 -14.74 -40.17
N ARG A 527 3.20 -15.68 -39.96
CA ARG A 527 4.55 -15.73 -40.58
C ARG A 527 5.27 -14.39 -40.53
N THR A 528 5.10 -13.66 -39.43
CA THR A 528 5.64 -12.31 -39.23
C THR A 528 6.45 -12.25 -37.93
N ARG A 529 7.44 -11.36 -37.92
CA ARG A 529 8.21 -11.02 -36.72
C ARG A 529 7.96 -9.55 -36.41
N PRO A 530 7.05 -9.24 -35.46
CA PRO A 530 6.96 -7.89 -34.92
C PRO A 530 8.31 -7.50 -34.31
N ASP A 531 8.67 -6.22 -34.41
CA ASP A 531 9.91 -5.73 -33.83
C ASP A 531 9.89 -5.93 -32.33
N PHE A 532 8.74 -5.67 -31.71
CA PHE A 532 8.51 -5.88 -30.29
C PHE A 532 7.14 -6.47 -29.98
N LEU A 533 7.04 -7.21 -28.87
CA LEU A 533 5.80 -7.79 -28.37
C LEU A 533 5.56 -7.44 -26.90
N TYR A 534 4.33 -7.07 -26.59
CA TYR A 534 3.76 -7.08 -25.24
C TYR A 534 2.86 -8.30 -25.13
N LYS A 535 3.48 -9.46 -24.83
CA LYS A 535 2.83 -10.77 -24.94
C LYS A 535 1.63 -10.92 -24.01
N GLU A 536 1.70 -10.35 -22.80
CA GLU A 536 0.62 -10.38 -21.83
C GLU A 536 -0.58 -9.53 -22.26
N GLN A 537 -0.31 -8.41 -22.94
CA GLN A 537 -1.32 -7.49 -23.47
C GLN A 537 -1.82 -7.90 -24.87
N GLN A 538 -1.26 -8.96 -25.45
CA GLN A 538 -1.46 -9.37 -26.84
C GLN A 538 -1.27 -8.21 -27.82
N VAL A 539 -0.22 -7.40 -27.64
CA VAL A 539 0.09 -6.28 -28.54
C VAL A 539 1.39 -6.55 -29.30
N ALA A 540 1.35 -6.31 -30.60
CA ALA A 540 2.49 -6.38 -31.51
C ALA A 540 2.87 -4.98 -31.98
N VAL A 541 4.16 -4.65 -31.88
CA VAL A 541 4.70 -3.35 -32.26
C VAL A 541 5.64 -3.49 -33.44
N TYR A 542 5.46 -2.62 -34.43
CA TYR A 542 6.35 -2.46 -35.58
C TYR A 542 6.91 -1.04 -35.60
N VAL A 543 8.22 -0.91 -35.80
CA VAL A 543 8.94 0.36 -35.89
C VAL A 543 9.40 0.52 -37.34
N ASP A 544 8.56 1.20 -38.13
CA ASP A 544 8.65 1.21 -39.59
C ASP A 544 9.61 2.32 -40.09
N GLY A 545 10.70 1.91 -40.72
CA GLY A 545 11.67 2.82 -41.35
C GLY A 545 11.26 3.32 -42.74
N PRO A 546 12.08 4.18 -43.40
CA PRO A 546 11.80 4.74 -44.73
C PRO A 546 11.39 3.75 -45.84
N PRO A 547 11.87 2.49 -45.87
CA PRO A 547 11.41 1.50 -46.84
C PRO A 547 9.91 1.13 -46.77
N HIS A 548 9.21 1.49 -45.70
CA HIS A 548 7.76 1.27 -45.56
C HIS A 548 6.91 2.36 -46.23
N ASP A 549 7.55 3.42 -46.77
CA ASP A 549 6.85 4.47 -47.54
C ASP A 549 6.45 4.02 -48.96
N TYR A 550 6.94 2.86 -49.43
CA TYR A 550 6.65 2.36 -50.78
C TYR A 550 5.32 1.59 -50.85
N PRO A 551 4.49 1.78 -51.90
CA PRO A 551 3.16 1.17 -52.00
C PRO A 551 3.12 -0.35 -51.85
N ASP A 552 4.07 -1.06 -52.45
CA ASP A 552 4.15 -2.53 -52.38
C ASP A 552 4.44 -3.03 -50.95
N ARG A 553 5.10 -2.21 -50.13
CA ARG A 553 5.37 -2.51 -48.72
C ARG A 553 4.16 -2.24 -47.84
N GLN A 554 3.45 -1.13 -48.08
CA GLN A 554 2.20 -0.81 -47.38
C GLN A 554 1.12 -1.88 -47.56
N GLU A 555 0.99 -2.45 -48.77
CA GLU A 555 0.01 -3.52 -49.03
C GLU A 555 0.34 -4.79 -48.23
N ARG A 556 1.63 -5.15 -48.16
CA ARG A 556 2.09 -6.28 -47.36
C ARG A 556 1.91 -6.04 -45.86
N ASP A 557 2.20 -4.83 -45.41
CA ASP A 557 2.02 -4.42 -44.02
C ASP A 557 0.56 -4.51 -43.59
N ARG A 558 -0.37 -4.10 -44.46
CA ARG A 558 -1.82 -4.24 -44.24
C ARG A 558 -2.25 -5.69 -44.13
N GLN A 559 -1.75 -6.57 -45.00
CA GLN A 559 -2.07 -8.01 -44.93
C GLN A 559 -1.54 -8.65 -43.64
N GLN A 560 -0.37 -8.22 -43.17
CA GLN A 560 0.19 -8.68 -41.90
C GLN A 560 -0.60 -8.17 -40.70
N THR A 561 -1.02 -6.91 -40.71
CA THR A 561 -1.87 -6.34 -39.66
C THR A 561 -3.18 -7.11 -39.55
N ASN A 562 -3.90 -7.32 -40.66
CA ASN A 562 -5.16 -8.05 -40.66
C ASN A 562 -5.00 -9.47 -40.09
N CYS A 563 -3.95 -10.20 -40.49
CA CYS A 563 -3.71 -11.54 -39.95
C CYS A 563 -3.48 -11.52 -38.43
N MET A 564 -2.66 -10.58 -37.96
CA MET A 564 -2.34 -10.45 -36.53
C MET A 564 -3.59 -10.12 -35.71
N GLU A 565 -4.44 -9.22 -36.23
CA GLU A 565 -5.74 -8.89 -35.61
C GLU A 565 -6.70 -10.09 -35.60
N ASP A 566 -6.77 -10.86 -36.69
CA ASP A 566 -7.56 -12.11 -36.75
C ASP A 566 -7.04 -13.16 -35.75
N ALA A 567 -5.73 -13.17 -35.45
CA ALA A 567 -5.11 -14.00 -34.43
C ALA A 567 -5.25 -13.44 -33.00
N GLY A 568 -5.98 -12.34 -32.81
CA GLY A 568 -6.27 -11.74 -31.51
C GLY A 568 -5.18 -10.79 -30.98
N TRP A 569 -4.28 -10.31 -31.84
CA TRP A 569 -3.27 -9.31 -31.48
C TRP A 569 -3.71 -7.91 -31.85
N THR A 570 -3.47 -6.94 -30.97
CA THR A 570 -3.55 -5.52 -31.33
C THR A 570 -2.24 -5.08 -31.98
N VAL A 571 -2.29 -4.48 -33.16
CA VAL A 571 -1.08 -4.04 -33.89
C VAL A 571 -0.90 -2.53 -33.76
N ILE A 572 0.27 -2.09 -33.30
CA ILE A 572 0.64 -0.67 -33.20
C ILE A 572 1.88 -0.44 -34.05
N ARG A 573 1.81 0.51 -34.98
CA ARG A 573 2.92 0.86 -35.87
C ARG A 573 3.46 2.25 -35.52
N PHE A 574 4.78 2.38 -35.50
CA PHE A 574 5.51 3.63 -35.27
C PHE A 574 6.32 3.94 -36.53
N GLY A 575 5.82 4.82 -37.39
CA GLY A 575 6.55 5.26 -38.57
C GLY A 575 7.67 6.24 -38.20
N HIS A 576 8.76 6.25 -38.96
CA HIS A 576 9.90 7.15 -38.74
C HIS A 576 9.59 8.66 -38.86
N ARG A 577 8.39 9.05 -39.34
CA ARG A 577 7.92 10.45 -39.41
C ARG A 577 6.81 10.76 -38.40
N ASP A 578 6.37 9.77 -37.64
CA ASP A 578 5.27 9.92 -36.71
C ASP A 578 5.74 10.60 -35.43
N ASN A 579 4.80 11.24 -34.74
CA ASN A 579 5.02 11.66 -33.37
C ASN A 579 4.80 10.46 -32.44
N TRP A 580 5.89 9.77 -32.11
CA TRP A 580 5.85 8.57 -31.26
C TRP A 580 5.25 8.84 -29.87
N GLU A 581 5.43 10.05 -29.31
CA GLU A 581 4.88 10.40 -28.00
C GLU A 581 3.34 10.38 -28.03
N SER A 582 2.74 10.98 -29.06
CA SER A 582 1.28 10.98 -29.24
C SER A 582 0.71 9.57 -29.42
N ILE A 583 1.45 8.68 -30.10
CA ILE A 583 1.04 7.28 -30.26
C ILE A 583 1.06 6.56 -28.91
N VAL A 584 2.13 6.72 -28.12
CA VAL A 584 2.24 6.12 -26.78
C VAL A 584 1.09 6.60 -25.88
N GLU A 585 0.81 7.90 -25.87
CA GLU A 585 -0.27 8.50 -25.06
C GLU A 585 -1.65 7.98 -25.44
N HIS A 586 -1.84 7.51 -26.68
CA HIS A 586 -3.07 6.87 -27.14
C HIS A 586 -3.26 5.45 -26.57
N TYR A 587 -2.19 4.78 -26.13
CA TYR A 587 -2.20 3.40 -25.65
C TYR A 587 -1.60 3.25 -24.23
N PRO A 588 -2.14 3.96 -23.22
CA PRO A 588 -1.62 3.91 -21.85
C PRO A 588 -1.80 2.53 -21.19
N SER A 589 -2.72 1.70 -21.68
CA SER A 589 -2.89 0.31 -21.22
C SER A 589 -1.70 -0.59 -21.58
N VAL A 590 -1.01 -0.27 -22.68
CA VAL A 590 0.15 -1.00 -23.20
C VAL A 590 1.42 -0.43 -22.62
N PHE A 591 1.62 0.88 -22.77
CA PHE A 591 2.88 1.57 -22.43
C PHE A 591 2.91 2.13 -21.00
N GLY A 592 1.77 2.19 -20.30
CA GLY A 592 1.66 2.83 -18.99
C GLY A 592 1.52 4.35 -19.09
N ASP A 593 1.11 4.98 -17.99
CA ASP A 593 1.13 6.42 -17.86
C ASP A 593 2.56 6.85 -17.51
N GLY A 594 3.33 7.29 -18.52
CA GLY A 594 4.62 7.92 -18.30
C GLY A 594 4.46 9.10 -17.34
N SER A 595 5.40 9.25 -16.41
CA SER A 595 5.38 10.34 -15.42
C SER A 595 6.24 11.50 -15.86
#